data_AF-A0AA36AL06-F1
#
_entry.id   AF-A0AA36AL06-F1
#
_cell.length_a   1.000
_cell.length_b   1.000
_cell.length_c   1.000
_cell.angle_alpha   90.00
_cell.angle_beta   90.00
_cell.angle_gamma   90.00
#
_symmetry.space_group_name_H-M   'P 1'
#
loop_
_entity.id
_entity.type
_entity.pdbx_description
1 polymer ?
#
loop_
_entity_poly.entity_id
_entity_poly.type
_entity_poly.pdbx_seq_one_letter_code
_entity_poly.pdbx_strand_id
1 'polypeptide(L)'
;MSENEDISRSYEEYKLVLDSLVEVYNKRFRDFENHNITLKLAFQPHLVDVAKAPEELQMELIKMSEDNILKSQFDNKDDPIEIGQKAIEYPRFHEHAR
;
A
#
# COMPACT_ATOMS: atom_id res chain seq x y z
N MET A 1 -39.40 9.14 -23.11
CA MET A 1 -38.07 9.04 -22.49
C MET A 1 -37.29 8.09 -23.37
N SER A 2 -36.16 8.54 -23.92
CA SER A 2 -35.35 7.76 -24.85
C SER A 2 -34.55 6.71 -24.06
N GLU A 3 -34.42 5.47 -24.56
CA GLU A 3 -33.65 4.40 -23.89
C GLU A 3 -32.22 4.85 -23.52
N ASN A 4 -31.63 5.76 -24.29
CA ASN A 4 -30.31 6.33 -24.03
C ASN A 4 -30.25 7.25 -22.80
N GLU A 5 -31.35 7.93 -22.45
CA GLU A 5 -31.44 8.76 -21.24
C GLU A 5 -31.57 7.89 -19.98
N ASP A 6 -32.26 6.76 -20.08
CA ASP A 6 -32.40 5.80 -18.97
C ASP A 6 -31.09 5.03 -18.70
N ILE A 7 -30.34 4.67 -19.74
CA ILE A 7 -29.00 4.06 -19.61
C ILE A 7 -28.01 5.04 -18.96
N SER A 8 -28.02 6.31 -19.39
CA SER A 8 -27.16 7.34 -18.82
C SER A 8 -27.48 7.61 -17.34
N ARG A 9 -28.76 7.61 -16.97
CA ARG A 9 -29.18 7.77 -15.56
C ARG A 9 -28.74 6.59 -14.70
N SER A 10 -28.92 5.37 -15.19
CA SER A 10 -28.49 4.14 -14.50
C SER A 10 -26.98 4.10 -14.24
N TYR A 11 -26.18 4.58 -15.21
CA TYR A 11 -24.73 4.70 -15.03
C TYR A 11 -24.34 5.68 -13.91
N GLU A 12 -24.97 6.87 -13.87
CA GLU A 12 -24.69 7.85 -12.83
C GLU A 12 -25.12 7.36 -11.44
N GLU A 13 -26.26 6.67 -11.34
CA GLU A 13 -26.70 6.03 -10.08
C GLU A 13 -25.71 4.96 -9.62
N TYR A 14 -25.22 4.12 -10.53
CA TYR A 14 -24.21 3.10 -10.21
C TYR A 14 -22.90 3.73 -9.74
N LYS A 15 -22.44 4.80 -10.40
CA LYS A 15 -21.26 5.56 -10.00
C LYS A 15 -21.39 6.14 -8.59
N LEU A 16 -22.55 6.73 -8.26
CA LEU A 16 -22.82 7.25 -6.92
C LEU A 16 -22.75 6.15 -5.85
N VAL A 17 -23.25 4.95 -6.15
CA VAL A 17 -23.15 3.80 -5.26
C VAL A 17 -21.70 3.38 -5.06
N LEU A 18 -20.88 3.35 -6.11
CA LEU A 18 -19.45 3.05 -6.00
C LEU A 18 -18.71 4.10 -5.17
N ASP A 19 -18.94 5.39 -5.43
CA ASP A 19 -18.32 6.48 -4.69
C ASP A 19 -18.67 6.40 -3.19
N SER A 20 -19.94 6.12 -2.88
CA SER A 20 -20.38 5.90 -1.50
C SER A 20 -19.72 4.69 -0.84
N LEU A 21 -19.58 3.58 -1.57
CA LEU A 21 -18.94 2.38 -1.05
C LEU A 21 -17.45 2.62 -0.74
N VAL A 22 -16.76 3.32 -1.64
CA VAL A 22 -15.35 3.71 -1.46
C VAL A 22 -15.20 4.63 -0.25
N GLU A 23 -16.10 5.61 -0.08
CA GLU A 23 -16.07 6.50 1.08
C GLU A 23 -16.26 5.72 2.40
N VAL A 24 -17.26 4.82 2.45
CA VAL A 24 -17.52 3.99 3.64
C VAL A 24 -16.31 3.08 3.94
N TYR A 25 -15.70 2.50 2.92
CA TYR A 25 -14.50 1.68 3.07
C TYR A 25 -13.35 2.51 3.66
N ASN A 26 -13.00 3.62 3.02
CA ASN A 26 -11.90 4.48 3.46
C ASN A 26 -12.14 5.04 4.87
N LYS A 27 -13.39 5.35 5.22
CA LYS A 27 -13.74 5.77 6.58
C LYS A 27 -13.57 4.64 7.59
N ARG A 28 -14.05 3.43 7.27
CA ARG A 28 -13.97 2.26 8.16
C ARG A 28 -12.53 1.81 8.38
N PHE A 29 -11.69 1.92 7.36
CA PHE A 29 -10.29 1.51 7.38
C PHE A 29 -9.34 2.70 7.42
N ARG A 30 -9.78 3.87 7.90
CA ARG A 30 -8.92 5.06 7.99
C ARG A 30 -7.68 4.79 8.83
N ASP A 31 -7.83 4.01 9.88
CA ASP A 31 -6.74 3.64 10.77
C ASP A 31 -5.65 2.83 10.03
N PHE A 32 -6.02 2.16 8.93
CA PHE A 32 -5.07 1.47 8.06
C PHE A 32 -4.21 2.44 7.24
N GLU A 33 -4.56 3.73 7.08
CA GLU A 33 -3.66 4.69 6.43
C GLU A 33 -2.38 4.91 7.26
N ASN A 34 -2.49 4.93 8.58
CA ASN A 34 -1.34 4.99 9.48
C ASN A 34 -0.56 3.67 9.48
N HIS A 35 -1.27 2.53 9.43
CA HIS A 35 -0.63 1.22 9.29
C HIS A 35 -0.07 0.99 7.88
N ASN A 36 -0.45 1.80 6.89
CA ASN A 36 -0.01 1.65 5.50
C ASN A 36 1.50 1.82 5.39
N ILE A 37 2.09 2.77 6.13
CA ILE A 37 3.54 2.97 6.12
C ILE A 37 4.23 1.77 6.76
N THR A 38 3.78 1.31 7.93
CA THR A 38 4.32 0.13 8.61
C THR A 38 4.21 -1.14 7.77
N LEU A 39 3.05 -1.39 7.16
CA LEU A 39 2.82 -2.52 6.28
C LEU A 39 3.67 -2.41 5.02
N LYS A 40 3.79 -1.24 4.42
CA LYS A 40 4.69 -1.03 3.27
C LYS A 40 6.15 -1.23 3.66
N LEU A 41 6.60 -0.78 4.83
CA LEU A 41 7.96 -1.05 5.31
C LEU A 41 8.22 -2.56 5.48
N ALA A 42 7.22 -3.33 5.90
CA ALA A 42 7.35 -4.78 6.05
C ALA A 42 7.27 -5.55 4.72
N PHE A 43 6.39 -5.16 3.81
CA PHE A 43 6.11 -5.96 2.60
C PHE A 43 6.71 -5.38 1.32
N GLN A 44 6.82 -4.06 1.22
CA GLN A 44 7.29 -3.36 0.03
C GLN A 44 8.13 -2.11 0.39
N PRO A 45 9.22 -2.26 1.17
CA PRO A 45 9.92 -1.09 1.73
C PRO A 45 10.45 -0.15 0.64
N HIS A 46 10.83 -0.70 -0.51
CA HIS A 46 11.31 0.08 -1.66
C HIS A 46 10.24 0.96 -2.34
N LEU A 47 8.95 0.80 -2.01
CA LEU A 47 7.85 1.66 -2.48
C LEU A 47 7.45 2.74 -1.46
N VAL A 48 8.09 2.75 -0.29
CA VAL A 48 7.83 3.76 0.74
C VAL A 48 8.46 5.07 0.31
N ASP A 49 7.67 6.14 0.39
CA ASP A 49 8.18 7.50 0.25
C ASP A 49 9.13 7.80 1.43
N VAL A 50 10.42 7.97 1.12
CA VAL A 50 11.48 8.20 2.11
C VAL A 50 11.14 9.38 3.01
N ALA A 51 10.52 10.45 2.47
CA ALA A 51 10.17 11.63 3.24
C ALA A 51 9.07 11.38 4.30
N LYS A 52 8.30 10.30 4.14
CA LYS A 52 7.24 9.88 5.06
C LYS A 52 7.66 8.76 6.01
N ALA A 53 8.87 8.22 5.82
CA ALA A 53 9.41 7.19 6.68
C ALA A 53 10.09 7.79 7.93
N PRO A 54 10.17 7.03 9.05
CA PRO A 54 10.98 7.39 10.20
C PRO A 54 12.42 7.72 9.79
N GLU A 55 12.98 8.80 10.35
CA GLU A 55 14.31 9.33 9.98
C GLU A 55 15.41 8.27 10.05
N GLU A 56 15.31 7.39 11.05
CA GLU A 56 16.22 6.26 11.31
C GLU A 56 16.28 5.26 10.14
N LEU A 57 15.20 5.13 9.36
CA LEU A 57 15.09 4.19 8.24
C LEU A 57 15.37 4.85 6.88
N GLN A 58 15.40 6.18 6.80
CA GLN A 58 15.49 6.89 5.51
C GLN A 58 16.76 6.52 4.73
N MET A 59 17.90 6.42 5.41
CA MET A 59 19.17 6.04 4.78
C MET A 59 19.16 4.60 4.23
N GLU A 60 18.43 3.69 4.86
CA GLU A 60 18.29 2.31 4.40
C GLU A 60 17.33 2.20 3.24
N LEU A 61 16.21 2.93 3.28
CA LEU A 61 15.28 3.02 2.16
C LEU A 61 15.96 3.60 0.92
N ILE A 62 16.83 4.61 1.08
CA ILE A 62 17.63 5.15 -0.03
C ILE A 62 18.53 4.07 -0.61
N LYS A 63 19.32 3.37 0.22
CA LYS A 63 20.21 2.30 -0.25
C LYS A 63 19.44 1.18 -0.94
N MET A 64 18.32 0.76 -0.37
CA MET A 64 17.43 -0.23 -0.95
C MET A 64 16.84 0.24 -2.29
N SER A 65 16.50 1.53 -2.39
CA SER A 65 16.00 2.14 -3.62
C SER A 65 17.04 2.20 -4.74
N GLU A 66 18.32 1.95 -4.46
CA GLU A 66 19.39 1.88 -5.46
C GLU A 66 19.74 0.42 -5.83
N ASP A 67 19.36 -0.56 -5.01
CA ASP A 67 19.66 -1.98 -5.23
C ASP A 67 18.51 -2.70 -5.97
N ASN A 68 18.67 -2.86 -7.29
CA ASN A 68 17.66 -3.51 -8.13
C ASN A 68 17.47 -5.00 -7.84
N ILE A 69 18.50 -5.70 -7.34
CA ILE A 69 18.38 -7.11 -6.96
C ILE A 69 17.53 -7.20 -5.71
N LEU A 70 17.81 -6.35 -4.73
CA LEU A 70 17.08 -6.31 -3.48
C LEU A 70 15.61 -5.93 -3.69
N LYS A 71 15.30 -4.93 -4.51
CA LYS A 71 13.90 -4.59 -4.88
C LYS A 71 13.15 -5.79 -5.44
N SER A 72 13.78 -6.52 -6.38
CA SER A 72 13.16 -7.66 -7.02
C SER A 72 12.75 -8.76 -6.03
N GLN A 73 13.43 -8.86 -4.88
CA GLN A 73 13.09 -9.84 -3.84
C GLN A 73 11.77 -9.54 -3.13
N PHE A 74 11.31 -8.28 -3.17
CA PHE A 74 10.03 -7.81 -2.62
C PHE A 74 8.96 -7.57 -3.70
N ASP A 75 9.36 -7.37 -4.96
CA ASP A 75 8.44 -7.29 -6.11
C ASP A 75 7.97 -8.66 -6.59
N ASN A 76 8.78 -9.71 -6.35
CA ASN A 76 8.35 -11.08 -6.59
C ASN A 76 7.16 -11.36 -5.67
N LYS A 77 6.02 -11.71 -6.29
CA LYS A 77 4.72 -11.97 -5.66
C LYS A 77 4.74 -13.27 -4.85
N ASP A 78 5.71 -13.39 -3.96
CA ASP A 78 5.81 -14.46 -3.00
C ASP A 78 4.67 -14.34 -1.98
N ASP A 79 4.40 -15.43 -1.28
CA ASP A 79 3.45 -15.48 -0.18
C ASP A 79 3.73 -14.30 0.78
N PRO A 80 2.72 -13.51 1.20
CA PRO A 80 2.90 -12.48 2.22
C PRO A 80 3.67 -12.99 3.46
N ILE A 81 3.53 -14.27 3.81
CA ILE A 81 4.29 -14.90 4.89
C ILE A 81 5.80 -14.94 4.57
N GLU A 82 6.18 -15.31 3.35
CA GLU A 82 7.58 -15.34 2.90
C GLU A 82 8.18 -13.94 2.81
N ILE A 83 7.42 -12.96 2.33
CA ILE A 83 7.85 -11.55 2.28
C ILE A 83 8.10 -11.03 3.71
N GLY A 84 7.20 -11.34 4.65
CA GLY A 84 7.36 -10.99 6.05
C GLY A 84 8.61 -11.64 6.68
N GLN A 85 8.94 -12.87 6.31
CA GLN A 85 10.17 -13.55 6.76
C GLN A 85 11.44 -12.88 6.21
N LYS A 86 11.46 -12.48 4.94
CA LYS A 86 12.57 -11.72 4.36
C LYS A 86 12.76 -10.37 5.04
N ALA A 87 11.68 -9.69 5.44
CA ALA A 87 11.78 -8.45 6.21
C ALA A 87 12.39 -8.66 7.60
N ILE A 88 12.23 -9.85 8.21
CA ILE A 88 12.90 -10.23 9.47
C ILE A 88 14.41 -10.40 9.28
N GLU A 89 14.87 -10.83 8.09
CA GLU A 89 16.29 -10.92 7.75
C GLU A 89 16.97 -9.55 7.58
N TYR A 90 16.20 -8.46 7.52
CA TYR A 90 16.66 -7.06 7.58
C TYR A 90 16.30 -6.43 8.94
N PRO A 91 17.18 -6.54 9.95
CA PRO A 91 16.82 -6.36 11.37
C PRO A 91 16.21 -4.99 11.71
N ARG A 92 16.57 -3.95 10.97
CA ARG A 92 16.19 -2.57 11.24
C ARG A 92 14.76 -2.24 10.82
N PHE A 93 14.21 -2.91 9.80
CA PHE A 93 12.80 -2.77 9.42
C PHE A 93 11.87 -3.51 10.40
N HIS A 94 12.32 -4.63 10.98
CA HIS A 94 11.55 -5.40 11.96
C HIS A 94 11.37 -4.66 13.30
N GLU A 95 12.37 -3.88 13.74
CA GLU A 95 12.27 -3.08 14.98
C GLU A 95 11.15 -2.03 14.95
N HIS A 96 10.77 -1.57 13.76
CA HIS A 96 9.75 -0.55 13.53
C HIS A 96 8.39 -1.11 13.07
N ALA A 97 8.28 -2.42 12.90
CA ALA A 97 7.06 -3.11 12.47
C ALA A 97 6.21 -3.67 13.64
N ARG A 98 6.63 -3.45 14.89
CA ARG A 98 5.92 -3.87 16.12
C ARG A 98 5.04 -2.77 16.71
#